data_AF-A0A250KUA3-F1
#
_entry.id   AF-A0A250KUA3-F1
#
_cell.length_a   1.000
_cell.length_b   1.000
_cell.length_c   1.000
_cell.angle_alpha   90.00
_cell.angle_beta   90.00
_cell.angle_gamma   90.00
#
_symmetry.space_group_name_H-M   'P 1'
#
loop_
_entity.id
_entity.type
_entity.pdbx_description
1 polymer ?
#
loop_
_entity_poly.entity_id
_entity_poly.type
_entity_poly.pdbx_seq_one_letter_code
_entity_poly.pdbx_strand_id
1 'polypeptide(L)' 'MMIVRRNRDRGCSRYRWLDSRHTFSFAGYFDPDYTGFSSLRVLNEDRVAPSGGFPFHPHRTWKLSVMYWKAT' A
#
# COMPACT_ATOMS: atom_id res chain seq x y z
N MET A 1 -15.80 -4.12 18.05
CA MET A 1 -16.28 -3.35 16.88
C MET A 1 -15.52 -3.82 15.66
N MET A 2 -16.20 -4.17 14.58
CA MET A 2 -15.57 -4.57 13.31
C MET A 2 -15.74 -3.43 12.30
N ILE A 3 -14.64 -2.99 11.69
CA ILE A 3 -14.65 -1.93 10.68
C ILE A 3 -14.27 -2.58 9.35
N VAL A 4 -15.13 -2.45 8.34
CA VAL A 4 -14.88 -3.00 7.00
C VAL A 4 -14.30 -1.91 6.11
N ARG A 5 -13.06 -2.12 5.64
CA ARG A 5 -12.44 -1.27 4.61
C ARG A 5 -12.46 -1.99 3.27
N ARG A 6 -13.41 -1.63 2.39
CA ARG A 6 -13.55 -2.30 1.09
C ARG A 6 -12.47 -1.81 0.12
N ASN A 7 -12.13 -2.66 -0.85
CA ASN A 7 -11.09 -2.35 -1.85
C ASN A 7 -11.31 -1.01 -2.56
N ARG A 8 -12.56 -0.69 -2.92
CA ARG A 8 -12.91 0.52 -3.66
C ARG A 8 -12.80 1.82 -2.84
N ASP A 9 -12.78 1.71 -1.51
CA ASP A 9 -12.71 2.86 -0.61
C ASP A 9 -11.25 3.23 -0.29
N ARG A 10 -10.29 2.38 -0.68
CA ARG A 10 -8.84 2.59 -0.45
C ARG A 10 -8.27 3.70 -1.34
N GLY A 11 -7.23 4.35 -0.84
CA GLY A 11 -6.41 5.25 -1.64
C GLY A 11 -5.82 4.54 -2.86
N CYS A 12 -5.57 5.28 -3.94
CA CYS A 12 -5.07 4.72 -5.18
C CYS A 12 -3.99 5.61 -5.80
N SER A 13 -2.87 5.01 -6.16
CA SER A 13 -1.81 5.64 -6.93
C SER A 13 -1.59 4.85 -8.22
N ARG A 14 -1.70 5.53 -9.37
CA ARG A 14 -1.53 4.90 -10.69
C ARG A 14 -0.41 5.57 -11.47
N TYR A 15 0.56 4.75 -11.84
CA TYR A 15 1.66 5.08 -12.73
C TYR A 15 1.67 4.11 -13.91
N ARG A 16 2.48 4.39 -14.93
CA ARG A 16 2.60 3.51 -16.11
C ARG A 16 2.97 2.06 -15.74
N TRP A 17 3.69 1.86 -14.64
CA TRP A 17 4.21 0.56 -14.21
C TRP A 17 3.62 0.05 -12.89
N LEU A 18 2.76 0.83 -12.22
CA LEU A 18 2.25 0.51 -10.87
C LEU A 18 0.77 0.91 -10.74
N ASP A 19 -0.08 -0.03 -10.32
CA ASP A 19 -1.40 0.25 -9.75
C ASP A 19 -1.37 -0.17 -8.26
N SER A 20 -1.31 0.82 -7.37
CA SER A 20 -1.21 0.63 -5.93
C SER A 20 -2.51 1.00 -5.23
N ARG A 21 -2.90 0.18 -4.23
CA ARG A 21 -4.04 0.45 -3.33
C ARG A 21 -3.57 0.58 -1.90
N HIS A 22 -3.88 1.70 -1.26
CA HIS A 22 -3.43 2.06 0.10
C HIS A 22 -4.56 1.88 1.11
N THR A 23 -4.40 0.93 2.04
CA THR A 23 -5.38 0.74 3.12
C THR A 23 -5.32 1.87 4.15
N PHE A 24 -4.11 2.37 4.45
CA PHE A 24 -3.87 3.50 5.32
C PHE A 24 -3.24 4.67 4.55
N SER A 25 -3.28 5.86 5.15
CA SER A 25 -2.61 7.07 4.65
C SER A 25 -1.14 6.79 4.35
N PHE A 26 -0.73 7.05 3.11
CA PHE A 26 0.63 6.78 2.62
C PHE A 26 0.93 7.58 1.35
N ALA A 27 2.20 7.99 1.20
CA ALA A 27 2.66 8.85 0.11
C ALA A 27 1.79 10.12 -0.03
N GLY A 28 1.22 10.37 -1.21
CA GLY A 28 0.34 11.52 -1.46
C GLY A 28 -1.12 11.31 -1.08
N TYR A 29 -1.51 10.11 -0.62
CA TYR A 29 -2.88 9.81 -0.20
C TYR A 29 -3.02 9.98 1.32
N PHE A 30 -4.04 10.75 1.73
CA PHE A 30 -4.37 10.99 3.13
C PHE A 30 -5.87 10.75 3.39
N ASP A 31 -6.14 10.02 4.47
CA ASP A 31 -7.46 9.74 5.01
C ASP A 31 -7.34 9.73 6.56
N PRO A 32 -7.91 10.72 7.27
CA PRO A 32 -7.72 10.89 8.71
C PRO A 32 -8.28 9.72 9.53
N ASP A 33 -9.26 8.99 9.00
CA ASP A 33 -9.87 7.84 9.68
C ASP A 33 -9.03 6.55 9.51
N TYR A 34 -8.11 6.54 8.55
CA TYR A 34 -7.29 5.38 8.20
C TYR A 34 -5.80 5.74 8.21
N THR A 35 -5.26 6.08 9.38
CA THR A 35 -3.81 6.38 9.56
C THR A 35 -2.98 5.18 10.05
N GLY A 36 -3.63 4.08 10.44
CA GLY A 36 -3.01 2.84 10.87
C GLY A 36 -3.92 1.99 11.75
N PHE A 37 -3.46 0.79 12.12
CA PHE A 37 -4.12 -0.09 13.07
C PHE A 37 -3.09 -0.71 14.02
N SER A 38 -3.14 -0.34 15.30
CA SER A 38 -2.10 -0.71 16.28
C SER A 38 -0.69 -0.34 15.76
N SER A 39 0.23 -1.29 15.65
CA SER A 39 1.57 -1.10 15.10
C SER A 39 1.63 -1.08 13.57
N LEU A 40 0.58 -1.51 12.87
CA LEU A 40 0.53 -1.54 11.41
C LEU A 40 0.25 -0.13 10.88
N ARG A 41 1.21 0.42 10.14
CA ARG A 41 1.12 1.79 9.59
C ARG A 41 0.88 1.85 8.10
N VAL A 42 1.38 0.87 7.35
CA VAL A 42 1.26 0.82 5.89
C VAL A 42 0.85 -0.59 5.49
N LEU A 43 -0.17 -0.68 4.65
CA LEU A 43 -0.60 -1.91 4.01
C LEU A 43 -1.03 -1.57 2.58
N ASN A 44 -0.20 -1.93 1.62
CA ASN A 44 -0.41 -1.67 0.20
C ASN A 44 -0.64 -2.98 -0.56
N GLU A 45 -1.49 -2.92 -1.57
CA GLU A 45 -1.56 -3.91 -2.64
C GLU A 45 -0.99 -3.28 -3.90
N ASP A 46 0.16 -3.79 -4.36
CA ASP A 46 0.89 -3.22 -5.48
C ASP A 46 0.86 -4.19 -6.67
N ARG A 47 0.20 -3.78 -7.76
CA ARG A 47 0.30 -4.46 -9.06
C ARG A 47 1.40 -3.81 -9.87
N VAL A 48 2.53 -4.49 -9.97
CA VAL A 48 3.72 -4.04 -10.69
C VAL A 48 3.74 -4.65 -12.09
N ALA A 49 3.80 -3.82 -13.12
CA ALA A 49 3.92 -4.26 -14.51
C ALA A 49 5.29 -4.91 -14.79
N PRO A 50 5.43 -5.74 -15.83
CA PRO A 50 6.74 -6.24 -16.26
C PRO A 50 7.75 -5.11 -16.44
N SER A 51 8.99 -5.32 -15.98
CA SER A 51 10.07 -4.34 -15.99
C SER A 51 9.84 -3.07 -15.14
N GLY A 52 8.72 -3.00 -14.41
CA GLY A 52 8.48 -1.98 -13.38
C GLY A 52 9.21 -2.30 -12.07
N GLY A 53 9.47 -1.29 -11.27
CA GLY A 53 10.11 -1.49 -9.97
C GLY A 53 10.33 -0.18 -9.23
N PHE A 54 10.49 -0.31 -7.91
CA PHE A 54 10.86 0.80 -7.06
C PHE A 54 12.38 0.98 -7.10
N PRO A 55 12.90 2.21 -7.27
CA PRO A 55 14.32 2.46 -7.16
C PRO A 55 14.78 2.16 -5.72
N PHE A 56 16.08 1.89 -5.55
CA PHE A 56 16.67 1.75 -4.22
C PHE A 56 16.41 3.01 -3.38
N HIS A 57 15.88 2.81 -2.18
CA HIS A 57 15.61 3.89 -1.23
C HIS A 57 15.80 3.39 0.22
N PRO A 58 16.20 4.28 1.14
CA PRO A 58 16.43 3.90 2.53
C PRO A 58 15.11 3.76 3.32
N HIS A 59 15.08 2.80 4.24
CA HIS A 59 14.10 2.76 5.33
C HIS A 59 14.82 2.86 6.68
N ARG A 60 14.31 3.67 7.60
CA ARG A 60 14.84 3.78 8.97
C ARG A 60 13.82 3.21 9.95
N THR A 61 14.23 2.25 10.78
CA THR A 61 13.46 1.75 11.94
C THR A 61 12.05 1.23 11.63
N TRP A 62 11.88 0.43 10.57
CA TRP A 62 10.64 -0.30 10.27
C TRP A 62 10.91 -1.78 10.01
N LYS A 63 10.01 -2.66 10.45
CA LYS A 63 9.96 -4.04 9.97
C LYS A 63 9.09 -4.07 8.71
N LEU A 64 9.71 -4.37 7.57
CA LEU A 64 9.02 -4.54 6.29
C LEU A 64 8.79 -6.03 6.04
N SER A 65 7.56 -6.38 5.64
CA SER A 65 7.23 -7.69 5.12
C SER A 65 6.62 -7.53 3.74
N VAL A 66 7.17 -8.23 2.75
CA VAL A 66 6.66 -8.24 1.37
C VAL A 66 6.16 -9.64 1.08
N MET A 67 4.93 -9.74 0.60
CA MET A 67 4.33 -10.99 0.14
C MET A 67 4.05 -10.86 -1.34
N TYR A 68 4.51 -11.85 -2.12
CA TYR A 68 4.27 -11.91 -3.55
C TYR A 68 3.18 -12.91 -3.84
N TRP A 69 2.21 -12.51 -4.66
CA TRP A 69 1.23 -13.42 -5.21
C TRP A 69 0.91 -13.01 -6.64
N LYS A 70 0.58 -13.99 -7.47
CA LYS A 70 0.09 -13.79 -8.83
C LYS A 70 -1.33 -14.30 -8.87
N ALA A 71 -2.28 -13.45 -9.24
CA ALA A 71 -3.63 -13.92 -9.55
C ALA A 71 -3.53 -14.83 -10.78
N THR A 72 -4.04 -16.05 -10.64
CA THR A 72 -4.25 -16.99 -11.74
C THR A 72 -5.44 -16.55 -12.59
#